data_AF-A0A960JHZ8-F1
#
_entry.id   AF-A0A960JHZ8-F1
#
_cell.length_a   1.000
_cell.length_b   1.000
_cell.length_c   1.000
_cell.angle_alpha   90.00
_cell.angle_beta   90.00
_cell.angle_gamma   90.00
#
_symmetry.space_group_name_H-M   'P 1'
#
loop_
_entity.id
_entity.type
_entity.pdbx_description
1 polymer ?
#
loop_
_entity_poly.entity_id
_entity_poly.type
_entity_poly.pdbx_seq_one_letter_code
_entity_poly.pdbx_strand_id
1 'polypeptide(L)'
;MDLKALLKSFWQIINVFRIAGLHALCLYFISRSVGLIVMATGVSGCAPRPEFNNWYLWLNILFAIPFLIISLYYILHPSVWMQTVNRQLVFTPTNVNLPFFSTHPVYIFIDALFFVPAIALFQSGRAETMCEFKGEWAMGWALLILAFFYPVFRVFSWYVLNRRIQAMTIKPPILPIMWGYFIALPLIFFFTYTYMDTSVLPRLRVPVVNKLTFEGGLDNHPEFLDKVVRVQGILTRGIAKCGLFGKDPDEVPFPYGTVLLDLGKNNGQIMVQANRAHLVKNLELESLNKMGKVFEAFGRLSKLPNPDKRLICGIGKADSDQKGGLALLELEMP
;
A
#
# COMPACT_ATOMS: atom_id res chain seq x y z
N MET A 1 2.80 -14.96 -40.68
CA MET A 1 3.86 -14.03 -40.23
C MET A 1 5.18 -14.80 -40.27
N ASP A 2 6.25 -14.25 -40.84
CA ASP A 2 7.56 -14.93 -40.93
C ASP A 2 8.15 -15.17 -39.52
N LEU A 3 8.54 -16.41 -39.21
CA LEU A 3 9.16 -16.80 -37.93
C LEU A 3 10.41 -15.95 -37.63
N LYS A 4 11.17 -15.56 -38.67
CA LYS A 4 12.33 -14.67 -38.51
C LYS A 4 11.95 -13.27 -38.06
N ALA A 5 10.83 -12.73 -38.54
CA ALA A 5 10.33 -11.43 -38.11
C ALA A 5 9.84 -11.48 -36.65
N LEU A 6 9.21 -12.59 -36.26
CA LEU A 6 8.75 -12.84 -34.90
C LEU A 6 9.92 -12.92 -33.90
N LEU A 7 10.96 -13.70 -34.20
CA LEU A 7 12.18 -13.80 -33.38
C LEU A 7 12.94 -12.47 -33.29
N LYS A 8 13.07 -11.71 -34.38
CA LYS A 8 13.67 -10.37 -34.37
C LYS A 8 12.94 -9.42 -33.42
N SER A 9 11.61 -9.44 -33.46
CA SER A 9 10.79 -8.58 -32.60
C SER A 9 10.88 -8.94 -31.11
N PHE A 10 11.06 -10.22 -30.79
CA PHE A 10 11.25 -10.69 -29.41
C PHE A 10 12.50 -10.07 -28.79
N TRP A 11 13.62 -9.99 -29.52
CA TRP A 11 14.84 -9.40 -28.98
C TRP A 11 14.72 -7.89 -28.69
N GLN A 12 13.83 -7.18 -29.39
CA GLN A 12 13.55 -5.76 -29.12
C GLN A 12 12.87 -5.51 -27.77
N ILE A 13 12.40 -6.57 -27.08
CA ILE A 13 11.79 -6.50 -25.75
C ILE A 13 12.74 -5.91 -24.69
N ILE A 14 14.06 -6.07 -24.85
CA ILE A 14 15.04 -5.55 -23.89
C ILE A 14 14.90 -4.02 -23.76
N ASN A 15 14.72 -3.34 -24.87
CA ASN A 15 14.53 -1.88 -24.85
C ASN A 15 13.14 -1.49 -24.31
N VAL A 16 12.11 -2.32 -24.53
CA VAL A 16 10.81 -2.16 -23.89
C VAL A 16 10.97 -2.23 -22.36
N PHE A 17 11.69 -3.23 -21.86
CA PHE A 17 11.98 -3.37 -20.43
C PHE A 17 12.83 -2.25 -19.87
N ARG A 18 13.74 -1.63 -20.65
CA ARG A 18 14.49 -0.45 -20.19
C ARG A 18 13.57 0.73 -19.91
N ILE A 19 12.64 1.04 -20.81
CA ILE A 19 11.69 2.15 -20.63
C ILE A 19 10.70 1.81 -19.52
N ALA A 20 10.12 0.61 -19.54
CA ALA A 20 9.18 0.16 -18.52
C ALA A 20 9.83 0.11 -17.14
N GLY A 21 11.07 -0.36 -17.06
CA GLY A 21 11.86 -0.43 -15.83
C GLY A 21 12.18 0.96 -15.28
N LEU A 22 12.54 1.91 -16.15
CA LEU A 22 12.72 3.31 -15.76
C LEU A 22 11.43 3.91 -15.16
N HIS A 23 10.29 3.65 -15.79
CA HIS A 23 8.98 4.09 -15.30
C HIS A 23 8.65 3.42 -13.97
N ALA A 24 8.86 2.11 -13.85
CA ALA A 24 8.65 1.35 -12.61
C ALA A 24 9.49 1.90 -11.45
N LEU A 25 10.78 2.17 -11.69
CA LEU A 25 11.68 2.76 -10.69
C LEU A 25 11.20 4.15 -10.28
N CYS A 26 10.84 5.00 -11.24
CA CYS A 26 10.33 6.33 -10.94
C CYS A 26 9.05 6.28 -10.10
N LEU A 27 8.09 5.46 -10.53
CA LEU A 27 6.85 5.17 -9.81
C LEU A 27 7.11 4.72 -8.38
N TYR A 28 8.03 3.76 -8.19
CA TYR A 28 8.42 3.26 -6.87
C TYR A 28 9.04 4.36 -5.99
N PHE A 29 10.09 5.04 -6.47
CA PHE A 29 10.81 6.04 -5.66
C PHE A 29 9.93 7.23 -5.28
N ILE A 30 9.11 7.75 -6.20
CA ILE A 30 8.20 8.85 -5.88
C ILE A 30 7.13 8.40 -4.91
N SER A 31 6.41 7.31 -5.21
CA SER A 31 5.32 6.86 -4.35
C SER A 31 5.82 6.51 -2.94
N ARG A 32 6.98 5.86 -2.83
CA ARG A 32 7.62 5.56 -1.54
C ARG A 32 8.01 6.83 -0.78
N SER A 33 8.59 7.81 -1.48
CA SER A 33 8.94 9.11 -0.87
C SER A 33 7.69 9.81 -0.33
N VAL A 34 6.59 9.83 -1.09
CA VAL A 34 5.31 10.42 -0.64
C VAL A 34 4.78 9.70 0.60
N GLY A 35 4.79 8.37 0.61
CA GLY A 35 4.38 7.59 1.78
C GLY A 35 5.21 7.92 3.03
N LEU A 36 6.53 8.00 2.88
CA LEU A 36 7.44 8.36 3.98
C LEU A 36 7.25 9.81 4.46
N ILE A 37 7.06 10.77 3.55
CA ILE A 37 6.77 12.18 3.91
C ILE A 37 5.47 12.28 4.70
N VAL A 38 4.44 11.56 4.27
CA VAL A 38 3.14 11.52 4.95
C VAL A 38 3.28 10.95 6.36
N MET A 39 4.06 9.89 6.53
CA MET A 39 4.36 9.33 7.85
C MET A 39 5.18 10.29 8.72
N ALA A 40 6.18 10.94 8.14
CA ALA A 40 7.06 11.87 8.83
C ALA A 40 6.32 13.13 9.32
N THR A 41 5.45 13.70 8.48
CA THR A 41 4.75 14.96 8.78
C THR A 41 3.46 14.76 9.57
N GLY A 42 2.86 13.56 9.52
CA GLY A 42 1.58 13.27 10.14
C GLY A 42 0.43 13.95 9.38
N VAL A 43 -0.46 13.15 8.79
CA VAL A 43 -1.62 13.66 8.05
C VAL A 43 -2.89 12.95 8.48
N SER A 44 -4.05 13.54 8.16
CA SER A 44 -5.37 12.92 8.44
C SER A 44 -5.59 12.58 9.93
N GLY A 45 -5.08 13.44 10.83
CA GLY A 45 -5.21 13.24 12.28
C GLY A 45 -4.21 12.24 12.87
N CYS A 46 -3.21 11.81 12.10
CA CYS A 46 -2.09 11.02 12.59
C CYS A 46 -0.95 11.90 13.05
N ALA A 47 -0.33 11.55 14.16
CA ALA A 47 0.82 12.28 14.68
C ALA A 47 2.06 12.09 13.78
N PRO A 48 2.92 13.11 13.66
CA PRO A 48 4.18 12.99 12.94
C PRO A 48 5.08 11.92 13.56
N ARG A 49 5.72 11.12 12.69
CA ARG A 49 6.71 10.11 13.08
C ARG A 49 8.08 10.48 12.53
N PRO A 50 8.86 11.30 13.25
CA PRO A 50 10.12 11.86 12.74
C PRO A 50 11.16 10.78 12.41
N GLU A 51 11.02 9.56 12.93
CA GLU A 51 11.85 8.41 12.55
C GLU A 51 11.82 8.08 11.05
N PHE A 52 10.75 8.45 10.33
CA PHE A 52 10.66 8.32 8.87
C PHE A 52 11.30 9.49 8.12
N ASN A 53 11.62 10.60 8.80
CA ASN A 53 12.43 11.69 8.25
C ASN A 53 13.93 11.41 8.46
N ASN A 54 14.39 10.31 7.89
CA ASN A 54 15.78 9.86 8.02
C ASN A 54 16.52 9.98 6.67
N TRP A 55 17.82 9.66 6.67
CA TRP A 55 18.64 9.69 5.46
C TRP A 55 18.07 8.84 4.31
N TYR A 56 17.34 7.75 4.63
CA TYR A 56 16.72 6.89 3.64
C TYR A 56 15.62 7.61 2.85
N LEU A 57 14.81 8.46 3.49
CA LEU A 57 13.85 9.32 2.77
C LEU A 57 14.57 10.23 1.76
N TRP A 58 15.62 10.92 2.20
CA TRP A 58 16.35 11.85 1.33
C TRP A 58 17.03 11.15 0.16
N LEU A 59 17.54 9.93 0.35
CA LEU A 59 18.03 9.13 -0.77
C LEU A 59 16.92 8.75 -1.75
N ASN A 60 15.74 8.35 -1.27
CA ASN A 60 14.63 8.05 -2.17
C ASN A 60 14.25 9.28 -3.01
N ILE A 61 14.21 10.47 -2.42
CA ILE A 61 13.94 11.72 -3.14
C ILE A 61 15.07 12.04 -4.13
N LEU A 62 16.33 11.88 -3.71
CA LEU A 62 17.51 12.12 -4.54
C LEU A 62 17.51 11.25 -5.80
N PHE A 63 17.00 10.01 -5.71
CA PHE A 63 16.83 9.14 -6.87
C PHE A 63 15.53 9.41 -7.64
N ALA A 64 14.44 9.71 -6.94
CA ALA A 64 13.12 9.96 -7.55
C ALA A 64 13.16 11.08 -8.58
N ILE A 65 13.82 12.20 -8.26
CA ILE A 65 13.84 13.40 -9.12
C ILE A 65 14.58 13.13 -10.44
N PRO A 66 15.84 12.62 -10.47
CA PRO A 66 16.51 12.25 -11.71
C PRO A 66 15.73 11.21 -12.52
N PHE A 67 15.18 10.17 -11.88
CA PHE A 67 14.39 9.17 -12.61
C PHE A 67 13.14 9.77 -13.25
N LEU A 68 12.47 10.69 -12.57
CA LEU A 68 11.34 11.43 -13.13
C LEU A 68 11.78 12.28 -14.32
N ILE A 69 12.81 13.11 -14.16
CA ILE A 69 13.33 13.98 -15.22
C ILE A 69 13.73 13.15 -16.44
N ILE A 70 14.48 12.07 -16.24
CA ILE A 70 14.93 11.19 -17.33
C ILE A 70 13.72 10.52 -18.01
N SER A 71 12.73 10.06 -17.24
CA SER A 71 11.50 9.46 -17.82
C SER A 71 10.73 10.46 -18.69
N LEU A 72 10.57 11.70 -18.22
CA LEU A 72 9.90 12.76 -18.96
C LEU A 72 10.70 13.22 -20.17
N TYR A 73 12.03 13.29 -20.03
CA TYR A 73 12.94 13.62 -21.11
C TYR A 73 12.77 12.63 -22.26
N TYR A 74 12.71 11.31 -21.99
CA TYR A 74 12.50 10.31 -23.04
C TYR A 74 11.12 10.37 -23.71
N ILE A 75 10.11 10.92 -23.02
CA ILE A 75 8.78 11.16 -23.61
C ILE A 75 8.80 12.40 -24.52
N LEU A 76 9.49 13.47 -24.10
CA LEU A 76 9.55 14.75 -24.82
C LEU A 76 10.56 14.77 -25.96
N HIS A 77 11.66 14.03 -25.83
CA HIS A 77 12.77 13.95 -26.78
C HIS A 77 12.80 12.55 -27.40
N PRO A 78 11.99 12.32 -28.43
CA PRO A 78 11.88 11.02 -29.05
C PRO A 78 13.22 10.61 -29.68
N SER A 79 13.71 9.43 -29.34
CA SER A 79 14.98 8.91 -29.86
C SER A 79 14.80 7.54 -30.53
N VAL A 80 15.68 7.28 -31.51
CA VAL A 80 15.81 5.96 -32.15
C VAL A 80 17.00 5.27 -31.54
N TRP A 81 16.77 4.13 -30.89
CA TRP A 81 17.85 3.28 -30.38
C TRP A 81 18.07 2.14 -31.36
N MET A 82 19.32 1.89 -31.70
CA MET A 82 19.68 0.77 -32.57
C MET A 82 20.09 -0.40 -31.70
N GLN A 83 19.36 -1.50 -31.80
CA GLN A 83 19.74 -2.75 -31.15
C GLN A 83 20.41 -3.67 -32.15
N THR A 84 21.68 -3.96 -31.91
CA THR A 84 22.43 -4.95 -32.69
C THR A 84 22.13 -6.34 -32.15
N VAL A 85 21.52 -7.19 -32.96
CA VAL A 85 21.29 -8.59 -32.61
C VAL A 85 22.33 -9.46 -33.32
N ASN A 86 23.01 -10.31 -32.55
CA ASN A 86 24.05 -11.22 -33.06
C ASN A 86 23.45 -12.18 -34.09
N ARG A 87 24.15 -12.35 -35.22
CA ARG A 87 23.80 -13.28 -36.31
C ARG A 87 23.42 -14.69 -35.84
N GLN A 88 24.08 -15.19 -34.79
CA GLN A 88 23.86 -16.54 -34.25
C GLN A 88 22.43 -16.72 -33.68
N LEU A 89 21.79 -15.63 -33.26
CA LEU A 89 20.47 -15.65 -32.61
C LEU A 89 19.30 -15.45 -33.60
N VAL A 90 19.58 -15.06 -34.84
CA VAL A 90 18.55 -14.58 -35.81
C VAL A 90 18.55 -15.40 -37.11
N PHE A 91 19.41 -16.41 -37.24
CA PHE A 91 19.57 -17.23 -38.45
C PHE A 91 19.75 -16.37 -39.72
N THR A 92 20.53 -15.30 -39.61
CA THR A 92 20.88 -14.37 -40.71
C THR A 92 22.38 -14.32 -40.94
N PRO A 93 22.84 -14.03 -42.17
CA PRO A 93 24.27 -13.99 -42.49
C PRO A 93 25.01 -12.80 -41.85
N THR A 94 24.29 -11.74 -41.49
CA THR A 94 24.83 -10.51 -40.91
C THR A 94 24.13 -10.13 -39.61
N ASN A 95 24.82 -9.34 -38.78
CA ASN A 95 24.21 -8.69 -37.62
C ASN A 95 23.08 -7.78 -38.09
N VAL A 96 21.96 -7.82 -37.37
CA VAL A 96 20.77 -7.05 -37.71
C VAL A 96 20.65 -5.90 -36.73
N ASN A 97 20.65 -4.68 -37.25
CA ASN A 97 20.34 -3.49 -36.46
C ASN A 97 18.85 -3.23 -36.52
N LEU A 98 18.19 -3.33 -35.36
CA LEU A 98 16.75 -3.15 -35.24
C LEU A 98 16.45 -1.79 -34.60
N PRO A 99 15.74 -0.89 -35.31
CA PRO A 99 15.35 0.39 -34.74
C PRO A 99 14.31 0.17 -33.65
N PHE A 100 14.55 0.77 -32.50
CA PHE A 100 13.64 0.85 -31.38
C PHE A 100 13.31 2.30 -31.11
N PHE A 101 12.07 2.54 -30.74
CA PHE A 101 11.50 3.87 -30.74
C PHE A 101 10.95 4.19 -29.36
N SER A 102 11.43 5.25 -28.70
CA SER A 102 11.14 5.48 -27.27
C SER A 102 9.75 6.05 -26.96
N THR A 103 9.08 6.67 -27.92
CA THR A 103 7.90 7.54 -27.66
C THR A 103 6.58 7.06 -28.25
N HIS A 104 6.54 5.90 -28.90
CA HIS A 104 5.33 5.42 -29.58
C HIS A 104 4.11 5.33 -28.63
N PRO A 105 2.90 5.76 -29.03
CA PRO A 105 1.73 5.75 -28.15
C PRO A 105 1.35 4.34 -27.67
N VAL A 106 1.77 3.28 -28.36
CA VAL A 106 1.52 1.88 -27.92
C VAL A 106 2.17 1.57 -26.56
N TYR A 107 3.16 2.33 -26.08
CA TYR A 107 3.64 2.18 -24.70
C TYR A 107 2.60 2.52 -23.63
N ILE A 108 1.49 3.18 -23.98
CA ILE A 108 0.34 3.37 -23.08
C ILE A 108 -0.13 2.02 -22.51
N PHE A 109 -0.09 0.95 -23.31
CA PHE A 109 -0.48 -0.39 -22.83
C PHE A 109 0.47 -0.92 -21.75
N ILE A 110 1.76 -0.58 -21.84
CA ILE A 110 2.76 -0.94 -20.83
C ILE A 110 2.61 -0.05 -19.61
N ASP A 111 2.41 1.26 -19.79
CA ASP A 111 2.15 2.18 -18.69
C ASP A 111 0.88 1.75 -17.92
N ALA A 112 -0.13 1.25 -18.64
CA ALA A 112 -1.38 0.77 -18.05
C ALA A 112 -1.20 -0.50 -17.20
N LEU A 113 -0.13 -1.29 -17.40
CA LEU A 113 0.16 -2.44 -16.54
C LEU A 113 0.40 -2.01 -15.09
N PHE A 114 0.91 -0.78 -14.87
CA PHE A 114 1.16 -0.26 -13.53
C PHE A 114 -0.12 0.12 -12.78
N PHE A 115 -1.29 0.20 -13.44
CA PHE A 115 -2.56 0.37 -12.74
C PHE A 115 -2.89 -0.81 -11.84
N VAL A 116 -2.53 -2.04 -12.23
CA VAL A 116 -2.84 -3.24 -11.43
C VAL A 116 -2.18 -3.18 -10.04
N PRO A 117 -0.85 -3.02 -9.91
CA PRO A 117 -0.22 -2.87 -8.60
C PRO A 117 -0.61 -1.57 -7.90
N ALA A 118 -0.91 -0.49 -8.65
CA ALA A 118 -1.36 0.77 -8.06
C ALA A 118 -2.73 0.65 -7.38
N ILE A 119 -3.69 -0.01 -8.02
CA ILE A 119 -5.01 -0.29 -7.44
C ILE A 119 -4.86 -1.20 -6.23
N ALA A 120 -4.03 -2.23 -6.31
CA ALA A 120 -3.80 -3.13 -5.18
C ALA A 120 -3.27 -2.41 -3.94
N LEU A 121 -2.23 -1.57 -4.10
CA LEU A 121 -1.67 -0.75 -3.02
C LEU A 121 -2.65 0.31 -2.51
N PHE A 122 -3.46 0.87 -3.40
CA PHE A 122 -4.52 1.79 -2.99
C PHE A 122 -5.60 1.10 -2.15
N GLN A 123 -6.01 -0.12 -2.52
CA GLN A 123 -6.98 -0.90 -1.77
C GLN A 123 -6.41 -1.39 -0.43
N SER A 124 -5.11 -1.74 -0.36
CA SER A 124 -4.44 -2.08 0.91
C SER A 124 -4.56 -0.94 1.91
N GLY A 125 -4.21 0.28 1.50
CA GLY A 125 -4.31 1.45 2.36
C GLY A 125 -5.74 1.82 2.80
N ARG A 126 -6.79 1.36 2.10
CA ARG A 126 -8.19 1.55 2.52
C ARG A 126 -8.67 0.51 3.53
N ALA A 127 -8.05 -0.67 3.55
CA ALA A 127 -8.38 -1.73 4.50
C ALA A 127 -7.96 -1.38 5.93
N GLU A 128 -7.14 -0.34 6.10
CA GLU A 128 -6.33 -0.16 7.30
C GLU A 128 -6.69 1.12 8.07
N THR A 129 -6.83 0.94 9.38
CA THR A 129 -7.60 1.84 10.24
C THR A 129 -6.72 2.60 11.23
N MET A 130 -5.42 2.24 11.27
CA MET A 130 -4.39 2.84 12.11
C MET A 130 -3.43 3.75 11.33
N CYS A 131 -2.86 4.71 12.05
CA CYS A 131 -1.90 5.69 11.54
C CYS A 131 -0.61 5.10 11.01
N GLU A 132 -0.26 3.87 11.41
CA GLU A 132 0.95 3.17 11.00
C GLU A 132 1.03 2.91 9.50
N PHE A 133 -0.12 2.78 8.84
CA PHE A 133 -0.18 2.41 7.43
C PHE A 133 -0.75 3.50 6.52
N LYS A 134 -0.91 4.73 7.04
CA LYS A 134 -1.23 5.91 6.22
C LYS A 134 -0.19 6.16 5.12
N GLY A 135 1.05 5.73 5.35
CA GLY A 135 2.12 5.75 4.35
C GLY A 135 1.82 4.87 3.14
N GLU A 136 1.27 3.67 3.34
CA GLU A 136 0.89 2.78 2.22
C GLU A 136 -0.29 3.33 1.42
N TRP A 137 -1.29 3.88 2.11
CA TRP A 137 -2.40 4.57 1.47
C TRP A 137 -1.94 5.76 0.61
N ALA A 138 -1.05 6.60 1.15
CA ALA A 138 -0.48 7.73 0.41
C ALA A 138 0.41 7.27 -0.76
N MET A 139 1.18 6.19 -0.57
CA MET A 139 1.96 5.55 -1.62
C MET A 139 1.05 5.05 -2.74
N GLY A 140 -0.06 4.37 -2.42
CA GLY A 140 -1.06 3.91 -3.39
C GLY A 140 -1.66 5.05 -4.21
N TRP A 141 -2.02 6.17 -3.57
CA TRP A 141 -2.49 7.37 -4.26
C TRP A 141 -1.45 7.96 -5.20
N ALA A 142 -0.23 8.17 -4.72
CA ALA A 142 0.85 8.72 -5.53
C ALA A 142 1.14 7.82 -6.75
N LEU A 143 1.15 6.50 -6.53
CA LEU A 143 1.35 5.52 -7.58
C LEU A 143 0.21 5.55 -8.62
N LEU A 144 -1.06 5.64 -8.18
CA LEU A 144 -2.21 5.77 -9.08
C LEU A 144 -2.15 7.06 -9.92
N ILE A 145 -1.83 8.19 -9.29
CA ILE A 145 -1.72 9.49 -9.98
C ILE A 145 -0.64 9.40 -11.06
N LEU A 146 0.52 8.85 -10.73
CA LEU A 146 1.62 8.72 -11.69
C LEU A 146 1.31 7.69 -12.79
N ALA A 147 0.72 6.55 -12.44
CA ALA A 147 0.29 5.53 -13.40
C ALA A 147 -0.74 6.09 -14.40
N PHE A 148 -1.56 7.06 -13.99
CA PHE A 148 -2.45 7.80 -14.90
C PHE A 148 -1.74 8.92 -15.66
N PHE A 149 -0.82 9.62 -15.01
CA PHE A 149 -0.09 10.75 -15.59
C PHE A 149 0.77 10.32 -16.79
N TYR A 150 1.56 9.24 -16.68
CA TYR A 150 2.43 8.79 -17.77
C TYR A 150 1.72 8.53 -19.10
N PRO A 151 0.65 7.71 -19.17
CA PRO A 151 -0.03 7.45 -20.43
C PRO A 151 -0.67 8.72 -20.99
N VAL A 152 -1.29 9.55 -20.14
CA VAL A 152 -1.90 10.83 -20.57
C VAL A 152 -0.83 11.78 -21.12
N PHE A 153 0.28 11.94 -20.42
CA PHE A 153 1.37 12.80 -20.82
C PHE A 153 2.05 12.33 -22.11
N ARG A 154 2.12 11.01 -22.32
CA ARG A 154 2.65 10.42 -23.57
C ARG A 154 1.71 10.69 -24.75
N VAL A 155 0.40 10.51 -24.59
CA VAL A 155 -0.61 10.88 -25.59
C VAL A 155 -0.51 12.36 -25.93
N PHE A 156 -0.47 13.21 -24.90
CA PHE A 156 -0.34 14.65 -25.06
C PHE A 156 0.93 15.03 -25.84
N SER A 157 2.09 14.48 -25.45
CA SER A 157 3.36 14.75 -26.12
C SER A 157 3.36 14.31 -27.59
N TRP A 158 2.74 13.17 -27.88
CA TRP A 158 2.69 12.63 -29.24
C TRP A 158 1.71 13.38 -30.14
N TYR A 159 0.47 13.58 -29.68
CA TYR A 159 -0.60 14.13 -30.52
C TYR A 159 -0.63 15.65 -30.49
N VAL A 160 -0.48 16.28 -29.32
CA VAL A 160 -0.58 17.74 -29.15
C VAL A 160 0.76 18.43 -29.41
N LEU A 161 1.84 17.98 -28.77
CA LEU A 161 3.17 18.58 -28.97
C LEU A 161 3.88 18.09 -30.25
N ASN A 162 3.25 17.16 -30.98
CA ASN A 162 3.77 16.58 -32.22
C ASN A 162 5.21 16.02 -32.08
N ARG A 163 5.58 15.49 -30.91
CA ARG A 163 6.90 14.89 -30.64
C ARG A 163 7.00 13.48 -31.23
N ARG A 164 6.94 13.38 -32.55
CA ARG A 164 6.89 12.12 -33.32
C ARG A 164 8.19 11.91 -34.09
N ILE A 165 8.65 10.67 -34.21
CA ILE A 165 9.72 10.31 -35.16
C ILE A 165 9.05 9.93 -36.47
N GLN A 166 9.32 10.67 -37.55
CA GLN A 166 8.66 10.48 -38.84
C GLN A 166 8.80 9.03 -39.35
N ALA A 167 9.96 8.39 -39.15
CA ALA A 167 10.19 6.99 -39.52
C ALA A 167 9.24 5.97 -38.82
N MET A 168 8.66 6.30 -37.66
CA MET A 168 7.71 5.42 -36.96
C MET A 168 6.35 5.32 -37.64
N THR A 169 5.95 6.34 -38.39
CA THR A 169 4.64 6.34 -39.06
C THR A 169 4.51 5.22 -40.09
N ILE A 170 5.63 4.65 -40.53
CA ILE A 170 5.72 3.62 -41.57
C ILE A 170 5.71 2.19 -40.98
N LYS A 171 6.23 1.98 -39.75
CA LYS A 171 6.25 0.66 -39.10
C LYS A 171 6.06 0.78 -37.58
N PRO A 172 4.86 0.45 -37.06
CA PRO A 172 4.59 0.58 -35.63
C PRO A 172 5.28 -0.55 -34.84
N PRO A 173 5.88 -0.29 -33.67
CA PRO A 173 6.59 -1.27 -32.84
C PRO A 173 5.62 -2.16 -32.02
N ILE A 174 4.50 -2.58 -32.61
CA ILE A 174 3.42 -3.31 -31.91
C ILE A 174 3.93 -4.66 -31.40
N LEU A 175 4.68 -5.39 -32.22
CA LEU A 175 5.04 -6.77 -31.91
C LEU A 175 5.98 -6.94 -30.69
N PRO A 176 7.07 -6.16 -30.54
CA PRO A 176 7.88 -6.17 -29.32
C PRO A 176 7.09 -5.76 -28.06
N ILE A 177 6.16 -4.81 -28.20
CA ILE A 177 5.32 -4.36 -27.07
C ILE A 177 4.34 -5.45 -26.68
N MET A 178 3.73 -6.16 -27.63
CA MET A 178 2.88 -7.32 -27.33
C MET A 178 3.67 -8.41 -26.60
N TRP A 179 4.91 -8.71 -26.99
CA TRP A 179 5.75 -9.64 -26.22
C TRP A 179 6.01 -9.16 -24.79
N GLY A 180 6.35 -7.87 -24.64
CA GLY A 180 6.46 -7.22 -23.33
C GLY A 180 5.20 -7.43 -22.48
N TYR A 181 4.04 -7.22 -23.08
CA TYR A 181 2.74 -7.38 -22.44
C TYR A 181 2.45 -8.84 -22.07
N PHE A 182 2.64 -9.79 -22.99
CA PHE A 182 2.42 -11.22 -22.74
C PHE A 182 3.30 -11.80 -21.64
N ILE A 183 4.52 -11.27 -21.46
CA ILE A 183 5.44 -11.71 -20.39
C ILE A 183 5.16 -10.96 -19.08
N ALA A 184 5.00 -9.64 -19.14
CA ALA A 184 4.85 -8.82 -17.95
C ALA A 184 3.47 -8.97 -17.30
N LEU A 185 2.40 -9.10 -18.08
CA LEU A 185 1.03 -9.16 -17.57
C LEU A 185 0.83 -10.35 -16.61
N PRO A 186 1.16 -11.62 -16.95
CA PRO A 186 0.98 -12.73 -16.03
C PRO A 186 1.82 -12.57 -14.75
N LEU A 187 3.05 -12.07 -14.86
CA LEU A 187 3.91 -11.82 -13.71
C LEU A 187 3.31 -10.76 -12.79
N ILE A 188 2.89 -9.62 -13.35
CA ILE A 188 2.26 -8.53 -12.59
C ILE A 188 0.98 -9.03 -11.92
N PHE A 189 0.14 -9.75 -12.64
CA PHE A 189 -1.08 -10.33 -12.07
C PHE A 189 -0.75 -11.33 -10.94
N PHE A 190 0.21 -12.24 -11.15
CA PHE A 190 0.60 -13.21 -10.14
C PHE A 190 1.13 -12.54 -8.87
N PHE A 191 2.09 -11.62 -8.98
CA PHE A 191 2.64 -10.92 -7.82
C PHE A 191 1.61 -10.03 -7.14
N THR A 192 0.80 -9.31 -7.91
CA THR A 192 -0.24 -8.43 -7.36
C THR A 192 -1.32 -9.25 -6.67
N TYR A 193 -1.78 -10.34 -7.29
CA TYR A 193 -2.74 -11.25 -6.69
C TYR A 193 -2.19 -11.89 -5.42
N THR A 194 -0.95 -12.37 -5.43
CA THR A 194 -0.31 -12.97 -4.26
C THR A 194 -0.23 -11.96 -3.13
N TYR A 195 0.23 -10.73 -3.40
CA TYR A 195 0.26 -9.64 -2.41
C TYR A 195 -1.15 -9.32 -1.87
N MET A 196 -2.13 -9.20 -2.76
CA MET A 196 -3.51 -8.94 -2.37
C MET A 196 -4.06 -10.08 -1.50
N ASP A 197 -3.84 -11.34 -1.86
CA ASP A 197 -4.35 -12.51 -1.14
C ASP A 197 -3.67 -12.71 0.21
N THR A 198 -2.36 -12.47 0.31
CA THR A 198 -1.64 -12.65 1.57
C THR A 198 -1.79 -11.46 2.52
N SER A 199 -1.84 -10.24 1.99
CA SER A 199 -1.69 -9.02 2.80
C SER A 199 -2.96 -8.19 2.90
N VAL A 200 -3.84 -8.20 1.89
CA VAL A 200 -4.94 -7.23 1.78
C VAL A 200 -6.33 -7.86 1.97
N LEU A 201 -6.62 -8.92 1.20
CA LEU A 201 -7.89 -9.64 1.22
C LEU A 201 -8.23 -10.21 2.60
N PRO A 202 -7.28 -10.75 3.40
CA PRO A 202 -7.58 -11.18 4.75
C PRO A 202 -8.10 -10.02 5.59
N ARG A 203 -7.50 -8.83 5.48
CA ARG A 203 -7.90 -7.61 6.20
C ARG A 203 -9.26 -7.09 5.74
N LEU A 204 -9.56 -7.14 4.44
CA LEU A 204 -10.84 -6.72 3.88
C LEU A 204 -11.99 -7.68 4.18
N ARG A 205 -11.71 -8.97 4.35
CA ARG A 205 -12.71 -10.02 4.63
C ARG A 205 -13.03 -10.18 6.11
N VAL A 206 -12.30 -9.49 6.99
CA VAL A 206 -12.52 -9.55 8.43
C VAL A 206 -13.88 -8.95 8.79
N PRO A 207 -14.69 -9.63 9.63
CA PRO A 207 -16.00 -9.13 10.04
C PRO A 207 -15.87 -7.80 10.78
N VAL A 208 -16.80 -6.89 10.48
CA VAL A 208 -16.88 -5.57 11.11
C VAL A 208 -17.81 -5.64 12.32
N VAL A 209 -17.28 -5.30 13.49
CA VAL A 209 -17.99 -5.23 14.75
C VAL A 209 -18.26 -3.76 15.05
N ASN A 210 -19.51 -3.33 14.93
CA ASN A 210 -19.95 -1.97 15.20
C ASN A 210 -21.26 -1.98 15.99
N LYS A 211 -21.81 -0.80 16.29
CA LYS A 211 -23.07 -0.67 17.05
C LYS A 211 -24.23 -1.49 16.49
N LEU A 212 -24.31 -1.70 15.18
CA LEU A 212 -25.39 -2.46 14.54
C LEU A 212 -25.11 -3.96 14.50
N THR A 213 -23.85 -4.35 14.26
CA THR A 213 -23.46 -5.76 14.11
C THR A 213 -23.12 -6.44 15.43
N PHE A 214 -23.12 -5.70 16.54
CA PHE A 214 -22.80 -6.19 17.88
C PHE A 214 -23.97 -5.95 18.85
N GLU A 215 -25.19 -6.21 18.38
CA GLU A 215 -26.39 -5.92 19.14
C GLU A 215 -26.53 -6.86 20.35
N GLY A 216 -26.62 -6.28 21.55
CA GLY A 216 -26.68 -7.06 22.80
C GLY A 216 -25.36 -7.68 23.23
N GLY A 217 -24.24 -7.33 22.58
CA GLY A 217 -22.89 -7.64 23.04
C GLY A 217 -22.33 -8.99 22.61
N LEU A 218 -21.15 -9.34 23.14
CA LEU A 218 -20.39 -10.52 22.70
C LEU A 218 -21.14 -11.84 22.93
N ASP A 219 -21.95 -11.90 23.99
CA ASP A 219 -22.68 -13.12 24.37
C ASP A 219 -23.77 -13.49 23.36
N ASN A 220 -24.30 -12.51 22.65
CA ASN A 220 -25.26 -12.74 21.55
C ASN A 220 -24.57 -13.04 20.22
N HIS A 221 -23.24 -12.84 20.13
CA HIS A 221 -22.45 -13.00 18.92
C HIS A 221 -21.23 -13.90 19.12
N PRO A 222 -21.42 -15.18 19.51
CA PRO A 222 -20.33 -16.12 19.74
C PRO A 222 -19.49 -16.36 18.47
N GLU A 223 -20.01 -16.07 17.28
CA GLU A 223 -19.30 -16.16 16.02
C GLU A 223 -18.09 -15.21 15.92
N PHE A 224 -18.01 -14.16 16.74
CA PHE A 224 -16.86 -13.25 16.80
C PHE A 224 -15.80 -13.65 17.83
N LEU A 225 -16.12 -14.60 18.73
CA LEU A 225 -15.21 -15.02 19.78
C LEU A 225 -13.95 -15.69 19.20
N ASP A 226 -12.80 -15.27 19.69
CA ASP A 226 -11.44 -15.68 19.30
C ASP A 226 -11.11 -15.50 17.81
N LYS A 227 -11.94 -14.76 17.08
CA LYS A 227 -11.69 -14.38 15.69
C LYS A 227 -11.04 -13.01 15.61
N VAL A 228 -10.28 -12.84 14.54
CA VAL A 228 -9.80 -11.52 14.15
C VAL A 228 -10.99 -10.75 13.59
N VAL A 229 -11.26 -9.56 14.15
CA VAL A 229 -12.38 -8.68 13.82
C VAL A 229 -11.90 -7.24 13.66
N ARG A 230 -12.69 -6.42 12.97
CA ARG A 230 -12.49 -4.97 12.84
C ARG A 230 -13.55 -4.25 13.66
N VAL A 231 -13.16 -3.70 14.80
CA VAL A 231 -14.08 -3.00 15.72
C VAL A 231 -14.16 -1.53 15.37
N GLN A 232 -15.38 -1.01 15.23
CA GLN A 232 -15.69 0.41 15.07
C GLN A 232 -16.60 0.87 16.22
N GLY A 233 -16.07 1.67 17.13
CA GLY A 233 -16.80 2.15 18.31
C GLY A 233 -16.45 3.59 18.67
N ILE A 234 -17.24 4.22 19.53
CA ILE A 234 -16.92 5.56 20.02
C ILE A 234 -15.86 5.42 21.09
N LEU A 235 -14.72 6.08 20.91
CA LEU A 235 -13.70 6.12 21.95
C LEU A 235 -14.24 6.93 23.13
N THR A 236 -14.44 6.30 24.29
CA THR A 236 -14.94 6.95 25.51
C THR A 236 -13.85 7.20 26.54
N ARG A 237 -12.68 6.60 26.36
CA ARG A 237 -11.55 6.83 27.26
C ARG A 237 -10.19 6.80 26.56
N GLY A 238 -9.33 7.73 27.00
CA GLY A 238 -7.91 7.74 26.64
C GLY A 238 -7.14 6.55 27.22
N ILE A 239 -5.90 6.38 26.77
CA ILE A 239 -5.09 5.20 27.08
C ILE A 239 -4.83 5.00 28.58
N ALA A 240 -5.02 3.78 29.07
CA ALA A 240 -4.52 3.31 30.36
C ALA A 240 -3.31 2.40 30.12
N LYS A 241 -2.14 2.83 30.58
CA LYS A 241 -0.86 2.11 30.44
C LYS A 241 -0.57 1.28 31.69
N CYS A 242 0.01 0.09 31.52
CA CYS A 242 0.54 -0.70 32.64
C CYS A 242 1.99 -1.09 32.38
N GLY A 243 2.82 -0.92 33.40
CA GLY A 243 4.17 -1.46 33.46
C GLY A 243 4.18 -2.89 34.01
N LEU A 244 5.31 -3.57 33.83
CA LEU A 244 5.63 -4.74 34.65
C LEU A 244 5.92 -4.24 36.08
N PHE A 245 5.28 -4.83 37.09
CA PHE A 245 5.46 -4.44 38.49
C PHE A 245 6.94 -4.37 38.88
N GLY A 246 7.36 -3.27 39.54
CA GLY A 246 8.67 -3.15 40.19
C GLY A 246 9.78 -2.44 39.41
N LYS A 247 9.46 -1.69 38.33
CA LYS A 247 10.44 -0.83 37.65
C LYS A 247 9.86 0.57 37.39
N ASP A 248 10.73 1.57 37.36
CA ASP A 248 10.35 2.97 37.20
C ASP A 248 9.55 3.17 35.89
N PRO A 249 8.38 3.83 35.93
CA PRO A 249 7.52 4.03 34.76
C PRO A 249 8.18 4.82 33.63
N ASP A 250 9.24 5.58 33.95
CA ASP A 250 9.98 6.42 33.01
C ASP A 250 11.18 5.68 32.34
N GLU A 251 11.60 4.54 32.89
CA GLU A 251 12.76 3.77 32.39
C GLU A 251 12.37 2.54 31.55
N VAL A 252 11.17 2.00 31.73
CA VAL A 252 10.71 0.80 31.01
C VAL A 252 9.54 1.13 30.09
N PRO A 253 9.63 0.84 28.77
CA PRO A 253 8.51 1.04 27.88
C PRO A 253 7.32 0.20 28.35
N PHE A 254 6.18 0.84 28.61
CA PHE A 254 4.92 0.16 28.97
C PHE A 254 4.62 -0.95 27.96
N PRO A 255 4.68 -2.24 28.35
CA PRO A 255 4.42 -3.33 27.42
C PRO A 255 2.93 -3.39 27.04
N TYR A 256 2.05 -2.87 27.90
CA TYR A 256 0.61 -2.90 27.69
C TYR A 256 -0.04 -1.52 27.78
N GLY A 257 -0.99 -1.28 26.90
CA GLY A 257 -1.82 -0.08 26.87
C GLY A 257 -3.22 -0.44 26.40
N THR A 258 -4.22 0.14 27.04
CA THR A 258 -5.63 -0.16 26.74
C THR A 258 -6.43 1.10 26.52
N VAL A 259 -7.40 1.06 25.61
CA VAL A 259 -8.43 2.09 25.45
C VAL A 259 -9.82 1.45 25.50
N LEU A 260 -10.85 2.26 25.72
CA LEU A 260 -12.22 1.80 25.84
C LEU A 260 -13.08 2.35 24.71
N LEU A 261 -13.74 1.43 24.00
CA LEU A 261 -14.70 1.73 22.95
C LEU A 261 -16.10 1.41 23.44
N ASP A 262 -17.01 2.37 23.30
CA ASP A 262 -18.44 2.20 23.52
C ASP A 262 -19.12 1.83 22.20
N LEU A 263 -19.79 0.69 22.18
CA LEU A 263 -20.61 0.23 21.04
C LEU A 263 -22.09 0.57 21.23
N GLY A 264 -22.43 1.28 22.30
CA GLY A 264 -23.77 1.71 22.66
C GLY A 264 -24.26 1.02 23.94
N LYS A 265 -25.16 1.69 24.66
CA LYS A 265 -25.67 1.30 25.97
C LYS A 265 -26.15 -0.17 26.10
N ASN A 266 -26.70 -0.73 25.02
CA ASN A 266 -27.21 -2.11 24.99
C ASN A 266 -26.20 -3.13 24.46
N ASN A 267 -25.11 -2.67 23.83
CA ASN A 267 -24.16 -3.49 23.10
C ASN A 267 -22.86 -3.73 23.86
N GLY A 268 -22.64 -3.00 24.95
CA GLY A 268 -21.47 -3.18 25.78
C GLY A 268 -20.26 -2.40 25.29
N GLN A 269 -19.14 -2.65 25.95
CA GLN A 269 -17.88 -1.96 25.71
C GLN A 269 -16.83 -2.96 25.23
N ILE A 270 -15.92 -2.47 24.38
CA ILE A 270 -14.75 -3.22 23.95
C ILE A 270 -13.50 -2.51 24.44
N MET A 271 -12.71 -3.22 25.24
CA MET A 271 -11.39 -2.80 25.65
C MET A 271 -10.38 -3.19 24.57
N VAL A 272 -9.76 -2.21 23.93
CA VAL A 272 -8.72 -2.47 22.91
C VAL A 272 -7.37 -2.45 23.59
N GLN A 273 -6.58 -3.52 23.45
CA GLN A 273 -5.29 -3.69 24.09
C GLN A 273 -4.14 -3.78 23.08
N ALA A 274 -3.14 -2.91 23.25
CA ALA A 274 -1.82 -3.04 22.68
C ALA A 274 -0.91 -3.84 23.62
N ASN A 275 -0.10 -4.75 23.08
CA ASN A 275 0.85 -5.60 23.81
C ASN A 275 2.33 -5.37 23.41
N ARG A 276 2.61 -4.32 22.64
CA ARG A 276 3.96 -3.92 22.23
C ARG A 276 4.13 -2.42 22.40
N ALA A 277 5.32 -1.98 22.82
CA ALA A 277 5.60 -0.58 23.14
C ALA A 277 5.25 0.42 22.02
N HIS A 278 5.56 0.08 20.75
CA HIS A 278 5.22 0.95 19.61
C HIS A 278 3.70 1.00 19.35
N LEU A 279 2.99 -0.12 19.53
CA LEU A 279 1.52 -0.15 19.45
C LEU A 279 0.87 0.65 20.57
N VAL A 280 1.43 0.61 21.79
CA VAL A 280 0.98 1.42 22.93
C VAL A 280 1.12 2.92 22.61
N LYS A 281 2.27 3.33 22.07
CA LYS A 281 2.50 4.72 21.63
C LYS A 281 1.53 5.14 20.52
N ASN A 282 1.27 4.26 19.55
CA ASN A 282 0.32 4.51 18.46
C ASN A 282 -1.11 4.67 19.02
N LEU A 283 -1.52 3.76 19.88
CA LEU A 283 -2.83 3.75 20.51
C LEU A 283 -3.04 4.99 21.39
N GLU A 284 -2.00 5.44 22.11
CA GLU A 284 -2.03 6.67 22.89
C GLU A 284 -2.32 7.89 22.01
N LEU A 285 -1.53 8.07 20.96
CA LEU A 285 -1.65 9.20 20.05
C LEU A 285 -3.01 9.21 19.33
N GLU A 286 -3.47 8.06 18.86
CA GLU A 286 -4.80 7.96 18.24
C GLU A 286 -5.92 8.21 19.25
N SER A 287 -5.76 7.76 20.50
CA SER A 287 -6.77 7.96 21.53
C SER A 287 -6.99 9.44 21.85
N LEU A 288 -5.90 10.22 21.86
CA LEU A 288 -5.96 11.67 22.08
C LEU A 288 -6.69 12.38 20.93
N ASN A 289 -6.43 11.96 19.69
CA ASN A 289 -7.00 12.62 18.49
C ASN A 289 -8.45 12.20 18.18
N LYS A 290 -8.86 11.00 18.60
CA LYS A 290 -10.19 10.42 18.32
C LYS A 290 -11.11 10.34 19.54
N MET A 291 -10.79 11.03 20.63
CA MET A 291 -11.63 11.11 21.82
C MET A 291 -13.06 11.58 21.48
N GLY A 292 -14.07 10.78 21.82
CA GLY A 292 -15.48 11.05 21.53
C GLY A 292 -15.88 10.85 20.06
N LYS A 293 -14.98 10.33 19.22
CA LYS A 293 -15.22 10.04 17.80
C LYS A 293 -15.16 8.54 17.56
N VAL A 294 -15.60 8.13 16.37
CA VAL A 294 -15.45 6.75 15.91
C VAL A 294 -13.97 6.42 15.81
N PHE A 295 -13.56 5.41 16.58
CA PHE A 295 -12.26 4.79 16.56
C PHE A 295 -12.40 3.39 16.00
N GLU A 296 -11.42 2.99 15.20
CA GLU A 296 -11.44 1.73 14.47
C GLU A 296 -10.14 0.97 14.68
N ALA A 297 -10.25 -0.24 15.21
CA ALA A 297 -9.12 -1.10 15.50
C ALA A 297 -9.32 -2.51 14.95
N PHE A 298 -8.20 -3.18 14.70
CA PHE A 298 -8.14 -4.54 14.20
C PHE A 298 -7.45 -5.41 15.22
N GLY A 299 -8.01 -6.59 15.49
CA GLY A 299 -7.44 -7.48 16.47
C GLY A 299 -8.27 -8.72 16.71
N ARG A 300 -7.80 -9.57 17.63
CA ARG A 300 -8.54 -10.77 18.05
C ARG A 300 -9.48 -10.42 19.19
N LEU A 301 -10.77 -10.72 19.00
CA LEU A 301 -11.78 -10.48 20.02
C LEU A 301 -11.85 -11.65 20.98
N SER A 302 -11.89 -11.36 22.27
CA SER A 302 -12.02 -12.36 23.33
C SER A 302 -12.96 -11.86 24.43
N LYS A 303 -13.56 -12.78 25.19
CA LYS A 303 -14.47 -12.44 26.28
C LYS A 303 -13.71 -11.93 27.49
N LEU A 304 -14.28 -10.99 28.25
CA LEU A 304 -13.80 -10.65 29.59
C LEU A 304 -14.83 -11.00 30.67
N PRO A 305 -14.39 -11.42 31.87
CA PRO A 305 -13.00 -11.71 32.24
C PRO A 305 -12.46 -13.01 31.59
N ASN A 306 -11.16 -13.05 31.27
CA ASN A 306 -10.47 -14.24 30.75
C ASN A 306 -9.27 -14.59 31.66
N PRO A 307 -9.24 -15.80 32.27
CA PRO A 307 -8.19 -16.19 33.21
C PRO A 307 -6.79 -16.28 32.58
N ASP A 308 -6.71 -16.49 31.27
CA ASP A 308 -5.44 -16.57 30.54
C ASP A 308 -4.86 -15.17 30.25
N LYS A 309 -5.68 -14.11 30.36
CA LYS A 309 -5.29 -12.72 30.12
C LYS A 309 -4.98 -12.01 31.43
N ARG A 310 -3.76 -12.22 31.93
CA ARG A 310 -3.32 -11.80 33.28
C ARG A 310 -3.08 -10.30 33.47
N LEU A 311 -2.93 -9.53 32.39
CA LEU A 311 -2.58 -8.10 32.46
C LEU A 311 -3.48 -7.30 31.52
N ILE A 312 -4.54 -6.69 32.07
CA ILE A 312 -5.42 -5.78 31.34
C ILE A 312 -5.59 -4.52 32.16
N CYS A 313 -5.18 -3.40 31.58
CA CYS A 313 -5.18 -2.11 32.25
C CYS A 313 -6.60 -1.52 32.31
N GLY A 314 -6.95 -0.92 33.44
CA GLY A 314 -8.17 -0.11 33.51
C GLY A 314 -9.50 -0.85 33.39
N ILE A 315 -9.54 -2.18 33.58
CA ILE A 315 -10.79 -2.98 33.66
C ILE A 315 -11.79 -2.37 34.65
N GLY A 316 -11.33 -1.99 35.86
CA GLY A 316 -12.20 -1.44 36.90
C GLY A 316 -12.78 -0.05 36.63
N LYS A 317 -12.59 0.47 35.42
CA LYS A 317 -13.11 1.76 34.95
C LYS A 317 -13.97 1.59 33.69
N ALA A 318 -14.26 0.35 33.28
CA ALA A 318 -15.36 0.06 32.38
C ALA A 318 -16.68 0.30 33.12
N ASP A 319 -17.70 0.72 32.40
CA ASP A 319 -19.01 0.99 32.96
C ASP A 319 -19.74 -0.33 33.21
N SER A 320 -19.95 -0.67 34.48
CA SER A 320 -20.62 -1.91 34.89
C SER A 320 -22.10 -1.95 34.50
N ASP A 321 -22.69 -0.81 34.14
CA ASP A 321 -24.13 -0.68 33.89
C ASP A 321 -24.48 -0.96 32.41
N GLN A 322 -23.50 -1.22 31.56
CA GLN A 322 -23.74 -1.58 30.16
C GLN A 322 -24.20 -3.04 30.02
N LYS A 323 -25.36 -3.23 29.37
CA LYS A 323 -26.03 -4.54 29.27
C LYS A 323 -25.33 -5.57 28.39
N GLY A 324 -24.55 -5.12 27.39
CA GLY A 324 -23.85 -6.03 26.47
C GLY A 324 -22.50 -6.56 26.99
N GLY A 325 -22.14 -6.23 28.24
CA GLY A 325 -20.93 -6.71 28.88
C GLY A 325 -19.64 -6.05 28.38
N LEU A 326 -18.50 -6.66 28.70
CA LEU A 326 -17.17 -6.19 28.37
C LEU A 326 -16.42 -7.26 27.56
N ALA A 327 -15.83 -6.86 26.44
CA ALA A 327 -14.96 -7.71 25.63
C ALA A 327 -13.55 -7.11 25.50
N LEU A 328 -12.58 -7.94 25.16
CA LEU A 328 -11.19 -7.53 24.90
C LEU A 328 -10.87 -7.72 23.42
N LEU A 329 -10.39 -6.67 22.77
CA LEU A 329 -9.78 -6.74 21.45
C LEU A 329 -8.26 -6.61 21.60
N GLU A 330 -7.53 -7.69 21.41
CA GLU A 330 -6.07 -7.63 21.38
C GLU A 330 -5.60 -7.23 19.99
N LEU A 331 -4.85 -6.13 19.91
CA LEU A 331 -4.27 -5.66 18.67
C LEU A 331 -3.25 -6.69 18.18
N GLU A 332 -3.59 -7.36 17.08
CA GLU A 332 -2.64 -8.15 16.30
C GLU A 332 -2.03 -7.22 15.25
N MET A 333 -0.69 -7.17 15.19
CA MET A 333 -0.07 -6.76 13.93
C MET A 333 -0.26 -7.90 12.94
N PRO A 334 -0.73 -7.61 11.72
CA PRO A 334 -0.77 -8.60 10.65
C PRO A 334 0.62 -9.11 10.29
#